data_AF-A0A4P5WA24-F1
#
_entry.id   AF-A0A4P5WA24-F1
#
_cell.length_a   1.000
_cell.length_b   1.000
_cell.length_c   1.000
_cell.angle_alpha   90.00
_cell.angle_beta   90.00
_cell.angle_gamma   90.00
#
_symmetry.space_group_name_H-M   'P 1'
#
loop_
_entity.id
_entity.type
_entity.pdbx_description
1 polymer ?
#
loop_
_entity_poly.entity_id
_entity_poly.type
_entity_poly.pdbx_seq_one_letter_code
_entity_poly.pdbx_strand_id
1 'polypeptide(L)'
;MRVNHFIQTALVVAFFSISIKSYAYDPGDVKDVCKKPQVREFSVATYEEPDKIEVAAESEFSFKLSDWTDPQTIKVTMKEQSVPFTVESNSSFHKVTVKIPAEYTGKFVRINLFSKAILGCYDQEGWLIKVANK
;
A
#
# COMPACT_ATOMS: atom_id res chain seq x y z
N MET A 1 -48.48 14.50 -49.90
CA MET A 1 -47.83 14.98 -48.65
C MET A 1 -47.10 13.80 -48.01
N ARG A 2 -45.76 13.79 -48.08
CA ARG A 2 -44.92 12.76 -47.44
C ARG A 2 -43.51 13.31 -47.22
N VAL A 3 -43.37 14.22 -46.26
CA VAL A 3 -42.07 14.72 -45.79
C VAL A 3 -42.26 15.01 -44.31
N ASN A 4 -41.86 14.10 -43.42
CA ASN A 4 -41.64 14.45 -42.01
C ASN A 4 -40.81 13.45 -41.19
N HIS A 5 -40.15 12.48 -41.82
CA HIS A 5 -39.31 11.51 -41.10
C HIS A 5 -37.88 11.41 -41.64
N PHE A 6 -37.41 12.44 -42.36
CA PHE A 6 -36.02 12.52 -42.85
C PHE A 6 -35.23 13.68 -42.24
N ILE A 7 -35.86 14.54 -41.44
CA ILE A 7 -35.21 15.72 -40.86
C ILE A 7 -34.69 15.45 -39.44
N GLN A 8 -35.21 14.44 -38.73
CA GLN A 8 -34.79 14.13 -37.35
C GLN A 8 -33.54 13.23 -37.26
N THR A 9 -33.18 12.50 -38.32
CA THR A 9 -32.02 11.60 -38.32
C THR A 9 -30.72 12.26 -38.77
N ALA A 10 -30.75 13.50 -39.25
CA ALA A 10 -29.56 14.22 -39.72
C ALA A 10 -28.73 14.87 -38.59
N LEU A 11 -29.21 14.90 -37.35
CA LEU A 11 -28.57 15.63 -36.25
C LEU A 11 -27.73 14.76 -35.30
N VAL A 12 -27.70 13.44 -35.49
CA VAL A 12 -27.02 12.51 -34.56
C VAL A 12 -25.65 12.02 -35.07
N VAL A 13 -25.29 12.26 -36.33
CA VAL A 13 -24.03 11.75 -36.94
C VAL A 13 -22.88 12.77 -36.91
N ALA A 14 -23.03 13.90 -36.21
CA ALA A 14 -22.00 14.94 -36.10
C ALA A 14 -21.16 14.86 -34.80
N PHE A 15 -21.09 13.70 -34.15
CA PHE A 15 -20.41 13.52 -32.86
C PHE A 15 -19.34 12.42 -32.86
N PHE A 16 -18.66 12.20 -34.00
CA PHE A 16 -17.53 11.28 -34.06
C PHE A 16 -16.26 12.00 -34.51
N SER A 17 -15.25 11.92 -33.64
CA SER A 17 -13.81 11.85 -33.95
C SER A 17 -13.03 13.15 -34.09
N ILE A 18 -12.67 13.73 -32.95
CA ILE A 18 -11.34 14.35 -32.84
C ILE A 18 -10.68 13.77 -31.58
N SER A 19 -10.11 12.56 -31.72
CA SER A 19 -9.22 12.00 -30.71
C SER A 19 -7.86 12.68 -30.86
N ILE A 20 -7.73 13.86 -30.28
CA ILE A 20 -6.44 14.55 -30.17
C ILE A 20 -5.53 13.66 -29.29
N LYS A 21 -4.58 12.95 -29.91
CA LYS A 21 -3.50 12.28 -29.20
C LYS A 21 -2.56 13.36 -28.70
N SER A 22 -2.80 13.87 -27.49
CA SER A 22 -1.86 14.74 -26.80
C SER A 22 -0.63 13.92 -26.43
N TYR A 23 0.47 14.09 -27.16
CA TYR A 23 1.79 13.72 -26.66
C TYR A 23 2.23 14.86 -25.75
N ALA A 24 2.14 14.66 -24.44
CA ALA A 24 2.76 15.57 -23.49
C ALA A 24 4.27 15.44 -23.66
N TYR A 25 4.92 16.52 -24.09
CA TYR A 25 6.38 16.66 -24.02
C TYR A 25 6.74 16.77 -22.54
N ASP A 26 7.32 15.72 -22.00
CA ASP A 26 7.94 15.71 -20.68
C ASP A 26 9.44 15.99 -20.90
N PRO A 27 9.94 17.19 -20.56
CA PRO A 27 11.34 17.57 -20.74
C PRO A 27 12.23 16.87 -19.70
N GLY A 28 12.21 15.54 -19.72
CA GLY A 28 13.05 14.67 -18.92
C GLY A 28 12.93 14.94 -17.43
N ASP A 29 12.21 14.07 -16.73
CA ASP A 29 12.39 13.87 -15.29
C ASP A 29 13.90 13.93 -14.97
N VAL A 30 14.37 15.05 -14.43
CA VAL A 30 15.39 14.99 -13.40
C VAL A 30 14.71 14.22 -12.31
N LYS A 31 14.83 12.88 -12.38
CA LYS A 31 14.33 11.99 -11.34
C LYS A 31 15.04 12.47 -10.09
N ASP A 32 14.39 13.30 -9.31
CA ASP A 32 14.73 13.48 -7.92
C ASP A 32 14.68 12.06 -7.37
N VAL A 33 15.86 11.46 -7.20
CA VAL A 33 16.04 10.06 -6.80
C VAL A 33 15.66 10.00 -5.34
N CYS A 34 14.37 10.14 -5.10
CA CYS A 34 13.79 10.11 -3.80
C CYS A 34 13.74 8.65 -3.40
N LYS A 35 14.66 8.29 -2.49
CA LYS A 35 14.80 6.93 -1.98
C LYS A 35 13.54 6.61 -1.17
N LYS A 36 12.66 5.78 -1.73
CA LYS A 36 11.48 5.31 -1.03
C LYS A 36 11.90 4.52 0.22
N PRO A 37 11.15 4.63 1.33
CA PRO A 37 11.32 3.71 2.46
C PRO A 37 11.39 2.27 1.98
N GLN A 38 12.34 1.49 2.47
CA GLN A 38 12.44 0.07 2.16
C GLN A 38 12.16 -0.75 3.39
N VAL A 39 11.25 -1.71 3.27
CA VAL A 39 11.00 -2.71 4.31
C VAL A 39 11.89 -3.92 4.08
N ARG A 40 12.48 -4.44 5.16
CA ARG A 40 13.32 -5.64 5.18
C ARG A 40 13.02 -6.47 6.41
N GLU A 41 13.36 -7.75 6.34
CA GLU A 41 13.36 -8.66 7.50
C GLU A 41 12.03 -8.70 8.26
N PHE A 42 10.91 -8.85 7.55
CA PHE A 42 9.63 -9.12 8.19
C PHE A 42 9.68 -10.48 8.91
N SER A 43 9.44 -10.49 10.22
CA SER A 43 9.80 -11.62 11.08
C SER A 43 8.77 -12.74 11.17
N VAL A 44 7.58 -12.56 10.61
CA VAL A 44 6.51 -13.57 10.60
C VAL A 44 6.15 -13.96 9.18
N ALA A 45 5.64 -15.18 9.02
CA ALA A 45 5.24 -15.66 7.70
C ALA A 45 3.99 -14.93 7.21
N THR A 46 4.02 -14.51 5.95
CA THR A 46 2.82 -14.11 5.22
C THR A 46 1.99 -15.36 4.94
N TYR A 47 0.67 -15.25 5.08
CA TYR A 47 -0.25 -16.31 4.70
C TYR A 47 -0.28 -16.44 3.18
N GLU A 48 0.09 -17.61 2.68
CA GLU A 48 0.00 -17.99 1.28
C GLU A 48 -0.62 -19.40 1.18
N GLU A 49 -1.41 -19.61 0.13
CA GLU A 49 -1.89 -20.95 -0.21
C GLU A 49 -0.90 -21.62 -1.17
N PRO A 50 -0.53 -22.89 -0.95
CA PRO A 50 -1.23 -23.91 -0.15
C PRO A 50 -0.72 -24.10 1.29
N ASP A 51 0.34 -23.41 1.70
CA ASP A 51 1.08 -23.71 2.93
C ASP A 51 0.29 -23.43 4.22
N LYS A 52 -0.71 -22.53 4.15
CA LYS A 52 -1.64 -22.23 5.25
C LYS A 52 -0.94 -21.93 6.59
N ILE A 53 0.21 -21.27 6.51
CA ILE A 53 1.04 -20.99 7.68
C ILE A 53 0.27 -20.05 8.62
N GLU A 54 0.20 -20.44 9.89
CA GLU A 54 -0.42 -19.65 10.94
C GLU A 54 0.66 -19.07 11.87
N VAL A 55 0.41 -17.84 12.34
CA VAL A 55 1.24 -17.12 13.31
C VAL A 55 0.61 -17.27 14.69
N ALA A 56 1.43 -17.49 15.72
CA ALA A 56 0.94 -17.66 17.08
C ALA A 56 0.11 -16.45 17.56
N ALA A 57 -0.95 -16.72 18.33
CA ALA A 57 -1.77 -15.68 18.93
C ALA A 57 -0.95 -14.84 19.92
N GLU A 58 -1.18 -13.53 19.92
CA GLU A 58 -0.48 -12.56 20.79
C GLU A 58 1.05 -12.50 20.65
N SER A 59 1.59 -13.11 19.60
CA SER A 59 3.02 -13.03 19.33
C SER A 59 3.43 -11.63 18.91
N GLU A 60 4.72 -11.36 19.03
CA GLU A 60 5.33 -10.16 18.48
C GLU A 60 5.84 -10.44 17.07
N PHE A 61 5.79 -9.42 16.22
CA PHE A 61 6.51 -9.41 14.96
C PHE A 61 7.27 -8.11 14.81
N SER A 62 8.26 -8.13 13.92
CA SER A 62 9.09 -6.98 13.63
C SER A 62 9.44 -6.90 12.16
N PHE A 63 9.81 -5.71 11.74
CA PHE A 63 10.40 -5.44 10.44
C PHE A 63 11.39 -4.28 10.56
N LYS A 64 12.32 -4.21 9.63
CA LYS A 64 13.28 -3.12 9.52
C LYS A 64 12.91 -2.21 8.37
N LEU A 65 12.99 -0.92 8.62
CA LEU A 65 12.90 0.14 7.63
C LEU A 65 14.30 0.70 7.38
N SER A 66 14.56 1.11 6.14
CA SER A 66 15.77 1.86 5.77
C SER A 66 16.01 3.08 6.66
N ASP A 67 17.28 3.46 6.85
CA ASP A 67 17.75 4.62 7.61
C ASP A 67 17.24 5.98 7.12
N TRP A 68 16.86 6.09 5.84
CA TRP A 68 16.30 7.33 5.28
C TRP A 68 14.78 7.46 5.47
N THR A 69 14.15 6.53 6.20
CA THR A 69 12.75 6.62 6.60
C THR A 69 12.60 7.55 7.80
N ASP A 70 11.63 8.45 7.78
CA ASP A 70 11.30 9.26 8.96
C ASP A 70 10.49 8.40 9.97
N PRO A 71 11.07 8.07 11.14
CA PRO A 71 10.41 7.20 12.12
C PRO A 71 9.12 7.80 12.68
N GLN A 72 8.94 9.12 12.65
CA GLN A 72 7.73 9.79 13.14
C GLN A 72 6.53 9.63 12.19
N THR A 73 6.78 9.18 10.96
CA THR A 73 5.74 9.01 9.93
C THR A 73 5.25 7.57 9.81
N ILE A 74 5.88 6.64 10.54
CA ILE A 74 5.53 5.23 10.55
C ILE A 74 4.12 5.06 11.11
N LYS A 75 3.27 4.37 10.36
CA LYS A 75 1.93 3.96 10.80
C LYS A 75 1.77 2.48 10.51
N VAL A 76 1.45 1.71 11.55
CA VAL A 76 1.11 0.30 11.43
C VAL A 76 -0.36 0.14 11.78
N THR A 77 -1.10 -0.51 10.88
CA THR A 77 -2.50 -0.86 11.13
C THR A 77 -2.74 -2.34 10.95
N MET A 78 -3.69 -2.87 11.70
CA MET A 78 -4.21 -4.22 11.56
C MET A 78 -5.71 -4.13 11.34
N LYS A 79 -6.21 -4.70 10.23
CA LYS A 79 -7.62 -4.54 9.82
C LYS A 79 -8.08 -3.07 9.88
N GLU A 80 -7.20 -2.17 9.41
CA GLU A 80 -7.40 -0.71 9.37
C GLU A 80 -7.41 0.01 10.72
N GLN A 81 -7.20 -0.71 11.82
CA GLN A 81 -7.09 -0.12 13.16
C GLN A 81 -5.64 0.14 13.52
N SER A 82 -5.34 1.32 14.07
CA SER A 82 -4.00 1.66 14.56
C SER A 82 -3.64 0.76 15.74
N VAL A 83 -2.44 0.18 15.70
CA VAL A 83 -1.94 -0.68 16.78
C VAL A 83 -0.73 -0.03 17.45
N PRO A 84 -0.51 -0.25 18.76
CA PRO A 84 0.69 0.22 19.43
C PRO A 84 1.92 -0.52 18.89
N PHE A 85 3.01 0.21 18.72
CA PHE A 85 4.30 -0.32 18.27
C PHE A 85 5.45 0.43 18.93
N THR A 86 6.62 -0.19 18.93
CA THR A 86 7.87 0.43 19.35
C THR A 86 8.80 0.61 18.16
N VAL A 87 9.64 1.65 18.20
CA VAL A 87 10.64 1.92 17.15
C VAL A 87 12.01 2.05 17.79
N GLU A 88 12.93 1.20 17.39
CA GLU A 88 14.34 1.24 17.74
C GLU A 88 15.14 1.71 16.54
N SER A 89 15.79 2.86 16.64
CA SER A 89 16.50 3.49 15.53
C SER A 89 18.01 3.42 15.73
N ASN A 90 18.75 3.09 14.66
CA ASN A 90 20.20 3.23 14.61
C ASN A 90 20.62 3.89 13.29
N SER A 91 21.93 3.98 13.03
CA SER A 91 22.48 4.62 11.83
C SER A 91 22.20 3.89 10.50
N SER A 92 21.65 2.68 10.54
CA SER A 92 21.48 1.81 9.37
C SER A 92 20.04 1.38 9.13
N PHE A 93 19.17 1.40 10.16
CA PHE A 93 17.77 1.05 10.04
C PHE A 93 16.93 1.53 11.23
N HIS A 94 15.61 1.53 11.03
CA HIS A 94 14.60 1.63 12.08
C HIS A 94 13.91 0.28 12.23
N LYS A 95 14.07 -0.38 13.38
CA LYS A 95 13.35 -1.62 13.69
C LYS A 95 12.03 -1.28 14.36
N VAL A 96 10.95 -1.76 13.78
CA VAL A 96 9.60 -1.63 14.33
C VAL A 96 9.20 -2.97 14.93
N THR A 97 8.77 -2.98 16.18
CA THR A 97 8.24 -4.17 16.85
C THR A 97 6.78 -3.92 17.24
N VAL A 98 5.93 -4.91 16.98
CA VAL A 98 4.49 -4.82 17.17
C VAL A 98 3.99 -6.11 17.81
N LYS A 99 3.10 -6.00 18.79
CA LYS A 99 2.41 -7.16 19.37
C LYS A 99 1.04 -7.35 18.71
N ILE A 100 0.70 -8.58 18.34
CA ILE A 100 -0.62 -8.89 17.78
C ILE A 100 -1.68 -8.78 18.90
N PRO A 101 -2.71 -7.93 18.76
CA PRO A 101 -3.80 -7.87 19.72
C PRO A 101 -4.56 -9.20 19.87
N ALA A 102 -4.95 -9.54 21.10
CA ALA A 102 -5.67 -10.78 21.41
C ALA A 102 -7.01 -10.92 20.66
N GLU A 103 -7.64 -9.78 20.31
CA GLU A 103 -8.88 -9.72 19.53
C GLU A 103 -8.77 -10.32 18.12
N TYR A 104 -7.55 -10.54 17.62
CA TYR A 104 -7.31 -11.14 16.31
C TYR A 104 -7.03 -12.64 16.32
N THR A 105 -7.02 -13.28 17.50
CA THR A 105 -6.89 -14.74 17.64
C THR A 105 -7.87 -15.48 16.72
N GLY A 106 -7.37 -16.45 15.96
CA GLY A 106 -8.17 -17.25 15.02
C GLY A 106 -8.60 -16.52 13.75
N LYS A 107 -8.24 -15.25 13.55
CA LYS A 107 -8.70 -14.43 12.41
C LYS A 107 -7.60 -14.25 11.37
N PHE A 108 -8.03 -13.98 10.14
CA PHE A 108 -7.16 -13.39 9.12
C PHE A 108 -7.03 -11.89 9.37
N VAL A 109 -5.80 -11.40 9.34
CA VAL A 109 -5.44 -10.02 9.63
C VAL A 109 -4.58 -9.49 8.50
N ARG A 110 -5.02 -8.39 7.88
CA ARG A 110 -4.17 -7.60 6.99
C ARG A 110 -3.41 -6.58 7.83
N ILE A 111 -2.10 -6.72 7.86
CA ILE A 111 -1.17 -5.73 8.39
C ILE A 111 -0.90 -4.75 7.27
N ASN A 112 -1.08 -3.46 7.51
CA ASN A 112 -0.65 -2.41 6.59
C ASN A 112 0.40 -1.54 7.27
N LEU A 113 1.42 -1.19 6.52
CA LEU A 113 2.48 -0.28 6.90
C LEU A 113 2.45 0.92 5.96
N PHE A 114 2.48 2.10 6.54
CA PHE A 114 2.75 3.34 5.82
C PHE A 114 3.99 3.99 6.43
N SER A 115 4.87 4.50 5.58
CA SER A 115 6.03 5.27 6.03
C SER A 115 6.44 6.31 5.00
N LYS A 116 7.08 7.40 5.45
CA LYS A 116 7.65 8.41 4.57
C LYS A 116 9.17 8.44 4.71
N ALA A 117 9.86 8.69 3.61
CA ALA A 117 11.26 9.08 3.63
C ALA A 117 11.38 10.53 4.10
N ILE A 118 12.53 10.85 4.69
CA ILE A 118 12.86 12.21 5.15
C ILE A 118 12.76 13.23 4.01
N LEU A 119 13.07 12.81 2.78
CA LEU A 119 13.02 13.66 1.57
C LEU A 119 11.67 13.61 0.83
N GLY A 120 10.62 13.09 1.46
CA GLY A 120 9.22 13.34 1.06
C GLY A 120 8.48 12.20 0.36
N CYS A 121 9.17 11.22 -0.24
CA CYS A 121 8.49 10.04 -0.76
C CYS A 121 7.85 9.23 0.35
N TYR A 122 6.86 8.43 -0.01
CA TYR A 122 6.26 7.48 0.91
C TYR A 122 6.20 6.11 0.27
N ASP A 123 6.01 5.12 1.13
CA ASP A 123 5.75 3.76 0.72
C ASP A 123 4.63 3.14 1.55
N GLN A 124 3.93 2.18 0.93
CA GLN A 124 2.86 1.43 1.54
C GLN A 124 3.06 -0.05 1.28
N GLU A 125 3.14 -0.81 2.36
CA GLU A 125 3.35 -2.25 2.31
C GLU A 125 2.25 -2.96 3.08
N GLY A 126 1.97 -4.21 2.73
CA GLY A 126 0.94 -4.96 3.41
C GLY A 126 1.08 -6.46 3.29
N TRP A 127 0.86 -7.14 4.41
CA TRP A 127 0.95 -8.59 4.53
C TRP A 127 -0.35 -9.13 5.11
N LEU A 128 -0.85 -10.21 4.52
CA LEU A 128 -1.94 -10.98 5.11
C LEU A 128 -1.33 -12.03 6.03
N ILE A 129 -1.79 -12.12 7.26
CA ILE A 129 -1.42 -13.19 8.18
C ILE A 129 -2.66 -13.94 8.65
N LYS A 130 -2.50 -15.22 8.95
CA LYS A 130 -3.50 -16.01 9.68
C LYS A 130 -3.02 -16.15 11.11
N VAL A 131 -3.80 -15.64 12.07
CA VAL A 131 -3.50 -15.83 13.49
C VAL A 131 -4.10 -17.17 13.93
N ALA A 132 -3.26 -17.99 14.54
CA ALA A 132 -3.65 -19.29 15.08
C ALA A 132 -4.72 -19.15 16.16
N ASN A 133 -5.47 -20.23 16.39
CA ASN A 133 -6.27 -20.34 17.59
C ASN A 133 -5.36 -20.56 18.81
N LYS A 134 -5.85 -20.17 19.99
CA LYS A 134 -5.19 -20.51 21.26
C LYS A 134 -5.43 -21.96 21.63
#